data_AF-A0A7X0SNN1-F1
#
_entry.id   AF-A0A7X0SNN1-F1
#
_cell.length_a   1.000
_cell.length_b   1.000
_cell.length_c   1.000
_cell.angle_alpha   90.00
_cell.angle_beta   90.00
_cell.angle_gamma   90.00
#
_symmetry.space_group_name_H-M   'P 1'
#
loop_
_entity.id
_entity.type
_entity.pdbx_description
1 polymer ?
#
loop_
_entity_poly.entity_id
_entity_poly.type
_entity_poly.pdbx_seq_one_letter_code
_entity_poly.pdbx_strand_id
1 'polypeptide(L)'
;MGSAFLSNRYVQLVAAMVRTGVLGYGGGPSVIPLIRYEAVSRYGWLKDEEFGEVLAVANALPGPIATKIAAYLGYREKGWTGAAVAMIAHILPSSAAMLALMSIVQRLSRSAAVAGMIAAVVPVIAVMIGMMAYEFGQKAVKGLGWAAGLAAFALTFLLLEVVPIHPAIVIALFLAYGAVHFRMAERLRARLDRSKRRKEGDV
;
A
#
# COMPACT_ATOMS: atom_id res chain seq x y z
N MET A 1 -40.89 2.51 0.58
CA MET A 1 -39.67 3.01 1.26
C MET A 1 -38.37 2.29 0.87
N GLY A 2 -38.38 1.12 0.21
CA GLY A 2 -37.16 0.39 -0.17
C GLY A 2 -36.39 0.91 -1.41
N SER A 3 -37.06 1.55 -2.38
CA SER A 3 -36.41 2.00 -3.63
C SER A 3 -35.55 3.27 -3.46
N ALA A 4 -35.98 4.20 -2.59
CA ALA A 4 -35.22 5.43 -2.32
C ALA A 4 -33.93 5.17 -1.52
N PHE A 5 -33.94 4.20 -0.60
CA PHE A 5 -32.77 3.85 0.22
C PHE A 5 -31.65 3.21 -0.62
N LEU A 6 -32.02 2.36 -1.58
CA LEU A 6 -31.08 1.75 -2.54
C LEU A 6 -30.62 2.74 -3.62
N SER A 7 -31.35 3.83 -3.87
CA SER A 7 -30.92 4.88 -4.81
C SER A 7 -29.84 5.81 -4.25
N ASN A 8 -29.71 5.89 -2.91
CA ASN A 8 -28.76 6.78 -2.28
C ASN A 8 -27.34 6.23 -2.39
N ARG A 9 -26.50 6.88 -3.21
CA ARG A 9 -25.09 6.51 -3.39
C ARG A 9 -24.30 6.43 -2.08
N TYR A 10 -24.59 7.25 -1.07
CA TYR A 10 -23.89 7.14 0.22
C TYR A 10 -24.17 5.81 0.91
N VAL A 11 -25.41 5.32 0.84
CA VAL A 11 -25.79 4.03 1.41
C VAL A 11 -25.08 2.90 0.66
N GLN A 12 -25.05 2.97 -0.67
CA GLN A 12 -24.33 1.98 -1.50
C GLN A 12 -22.83 1.97 -1.16
N LEU A 13 -22.19 3.14 -1.06
CA LEU A 13 -20.78 3.28 -0.66
C LEU A 13 -20.53 2.68 0.72
N VAL A 14 -21.32 3.05 1.73
CA VAL A 14 -21.16 2.51 3.09
C VAL A 14 -21.35 0.99 3.09
N ALA A 15 -22.38 0.47 2.44
CA ALA A 15 -22.65 -0.96 2.38
C ALA A 15 -21.52 -1.73 1.68
N ALA A 16 -21.04 -1.24 0.53
CA ALA A 16 -19.92 -1.83 -0.19
C ALA A 16 -18.64 -1.83 0.64
N MET A 17 -18.31 -0.68 1.24
CA MET A 17 -17.05 -0.48 1.95
C MET A 17 -17.02 -1.22 3.30
N VAL A 18 -18.13 -1.24 4.04
CA VAL A 18 -18.25 -2.07 5.25
C VAL A 18 -18.14 -3.54 4.90
N ARG A 19 -18.84 -4.00 3.85
CA ARG A 19 -18.81 -5.42 3.46
C ARG A 19 -17.40 -5.85 3.06
N THR A 20 -16.71 -5.04 2.26
CA THR A 20 -15.34 -5.31 1.83
C THR A 20 -14.35 -5.21 3.00
N GLY A 21 -14.55 -4.28 3.92
CA GLY A 21 -13.72 -4.13 5.13
C GLY A 21 -13.88 -5.27 6.14
N VAL A 22 -15.07 -5.87 6.22
CA VAL A 22 -15.34 -7.01 7.13
C VAL A 22 -14.99 -8.35 6.48
N LEU A 23 -15.35 -8.56 5.21
CA LEU A 23 -15.21 -9.86 4.53
C LEU A 23 -13.90 -9.99 3.74
N GLY A 24 -13.17 -8.89 3.52
CA GLY A 24 -11.88 -8.88 2.81
C GLY A 24 -10.69 -9.40 3.63
N TYR A 25 -10.89 -10.42 4.45
CA TYR A 25 -9.83 -11.00 5.27
C TYR A 25 -8.82 -11.78 4.40
N GLY A 26 -7.53 -11.63 4.67
CA GLY A 26 -6.44 -12.21 3.86
C GLY A 26 -5.64 -11.21 3.01
N GLY A 27 -5.91 -9.91 3.14
CA GLY A 27 -5.11 -8.85 2.53
C GLY A 27 -5.52 -8.49 1.09
N GLY A 28 -4.59 -7.89 0.34
CA GLY A 28 -4.81 -7.41 -1.04
C GLY A 28 -5.49 -8.43 -1.96
N PRO A 29 -5.01 -9.68 -2.05
CA PRO A 29 -5.58 -10.70 -2.94
C PRO A 29 -7.05 -11.02 -2.69
N SER A 30 -7.51 -10.91 -1.44
CA SER A 30 -8.91 -11.19 -1.07
C SER A 30 -9.79 -9.95 -1.22
N VAL A 31 -9.29 -8.78 -0.81
CA VAL A 31 -10.11 -7.56 -0.73
C VAL A 31 -10.32 -6.90 -2.10
N ILE A 32 -9.32 -6.95 -3.00
CA ILE A 32 -9.39 -6.27 -4.30
C ILE A 32 -10.49 -6.88 -5.19
N PRO A 33 -10.60 -8.21 -5.37
CA PRO A 33 -11.68 -8.80 -6.14
C PRO A 33 -13.06 -8.53 -5.54
N LEU A 34 -13.15 -8.45 -4.20
CA LEU A 34 -14.41 -8.14 -3.52
C LEU A 34 -14.83 -6.69 -3.77
N ILE A 35 -13.89 -5.73 -3.72
CA ILE A 35 -14.16 -4.32 -4.08
C ILE A 35 -14.55 -4.22 -5.55
N ARG A 36 -13.86 -4.95 -6.45
CA ARG A 36 -14.22 -5.03 -7.88
C ARG A 36 -15.65 -5.53 -8.07
N TYR A 37 -16.03 -6.60 -7.39
CA TYR A 37 -17.38 -7.15 -7.48
C TYR A 37 -18.43 -6.12 -7.05
N GLU A 38 -18.21 -5.41 -5.95
CA GLU A 38 -19.13 -4.37 -5.49
C GLU A 38 -19.19 -3.18 -6.48
N ALA A 39 -18.04 -2.71 -6.97
CA ALA A 39 -17.96 -1.53 -7.84
C ALA A 39 -18.41 -1.78 -9.29
N VAL A 40 -18.09 -2.95 -9.86
CA VAL A 40 -18.34 -3.28 -11.27
C VAL A 40 -19.62 -4.09 -11.41
N SER A 41 -19.76 -5.19 -10.67
CA SER A 41 -20.87 -6.13 -10.88
C SER A 41 -22.14 -5.73 -10.12
N ARG A 42 -22.02 -5.31 -8.86
CA ARG A 42 -23.18 -5.08 -7.99
C ARG A 42 -23.79 -3.68 -8.14
N TYR A 43 -22.97 -2.63 -8.05
CA TYR A 43 -23.45 -1.25 -8.11
C TYR A 43 -23.18 -0.54 -9.45
N GLY A 44 -22.32 -1.11 -10.30
CA GLY A 44 -22.07 -0.63 -11.66
C GLY A 44 -21.51 0.79 -11.73
N TRP A 45 -20.67 1.19 -10.77
CA TRP A 45 -19.99 2.50 -10.75
C TRP A 45 -18.86 2.60 -11.77
N LEU A 46 -18.24 1.46 -12.09
CA LEU A 46 -17.10 1.33 -13.00
C LEU A 46 -17.33 0.17 -13.95
N LYS A 47 -16.77 0.29 -15.15
CA LYS A 47 -16.48 -0.86 -16.02
C LYS A 47 -15.23 -1.59 -15.55
N ASP A 48 -15.01 -2.77 -16.10
CA ASP A 48 -13.88 -3.60 -15.68
C ASP A 48 -12.53 -2.98 -16.03
N GLU A 49 -12.45 -2.36 -17.22
CA GLU A 49 -11.26 -1.67 -17.70
C GLU A 49 -10.93 -0.47 -16.80
N GLU A 50 -11.94 0.33 -16.44
CA GLU A 50 -11.78 1.46 -15.53
C GLU A 50 -11.32 0.99 -14.13
N PHE A 51 -11.79 -0.14 -13.64
CA PHE A 51 -11.31 -0.71 -12.38
C PHE A 51 -9.82 -1.07 -12.46
N GLY A 52 -9.37 -1.62 -13.59
CA GLY A 52 -7.95 -1.90 -13.84
C GLY A 52 -7.08 -0.65 -13.76
N GLU A 53 -7.52 0.46 -14.34
CA GLU A 53 -6.82 1.76 -14.25
C GLU A 53 -6.76 2.27 -12.81
N VAL A 54 -7.87 2.20 -12.08
CA VAL A 54 -7.92 2.59 -10.66
C VAL A 54 -6.97 1.74 -9.82
N LEU A 55 -6.92 0.43 -10.07
CA LEU A 55 -5.99 -0.47 -9.40
C LEU A 55 -4.54 -0.13 -9.73
N ALA A 56 -4.22 0.23 -10.98
CA ALA A 56 -2.88 0.65 -11.37
C ALA A 56 -2.44 1.92 -10.63
N VAL A 57 -3.30 2.94 -10.59
CA VAL A 57 -3.04 4.19 -9.84
C VAL A 57 -2.92 3.91 -8.35
N ALA A 58 -3.80 3.06 -7.79
CA ALA A 58 -3.74 2.68 -6.39
C ALA A 58 -2.43 1.96 -6.05
N ASN A 59 -1.85 1.16 -6.95
CA ASN A 59 -0.54 0.54 -6.74
C ASN A 59 0.63 1.52 -6.86
N ALA A 60 0.51 2.55 -7.69
CA ALA A 60 1.57 3.54 -7.86
C ALA A 60 1.76 4.45 -6.63
N LEU A 61 0.68 4.72 -5.90
CA LEU A 61 0.72 5.53 -4.69
C LEU A 61 1.22 4.71 -3.49
N PRO A 62 1.91 5.30 -2.51
CA PRO A 62 2.25 4.62 -1.27
C PRO A 62 1.00 4.30 -0.43
N GLY A 63 1.09 3.29 0.45
CA GLY A 63 0.04 2.95 1.41
C GLY A 63 -0.88 1.78 1.00
N PRO A 64 -1.89 1.45 1.83
CA PRO A 64 -2.76 0.29 1.61
C PRO A 64 -3.61 0.44 0.35
N ILE A 65 -3.60 -0.58 -0.52
CA ILE A 65 -4.28 -0.53 -1.83
C ILE A 65 -5.81 -0.39 -1.66
N ALA A 66 -6.40 -1.13 -0.73
CA ALA A 66 -7.85 -1.16 -0.53
C ALA A 66 -8.42 0.21 -0.13
N THR A 67 -7.74 0.94 0.76
CA THR A 67 -8.19 2.26 1.21
C THR A 67 -8.10 3.31 0.11
N LYS A 68 -7.08 3.22 -0.77
CA LYS A 68 -6.96 4.09 -1.95
C LYS A 68 -8.08 3.86 -2.95
N ILE A 69 -8.42 2.60 -3.24
CA ILE A 69 -9.55 2.28 -4.13
C ILE A 69 -10.87 2.74 -3.49
N ALA A 70 -11.06 2.51 -2.20
CA ALA A 70 -12.24 2.99 -1.46
C ALA A 70 -12.39 4.53 -1.54
N ALA A 71 -11.28 5.26 -1.30
CA ALA A 71 -11.25 6.72 -1.40
C ALA A 71 -11.61 7.21 -2.81
N TYR A 72 -11.05 6.58 -3.85
CA TYR A 72 -11.32 6.93 -5.25
C TYR A 72 -12.78 6.67 -5.62
N LEU A 73 -13.33 5.50 -5.28
CA LEU A 73 -14.73 5.15 -5.53
C LEU A 73 -15.68 6.13 -4.84
N GLY A 74 -15.40 6.46 -3.57
CA GLY A 74 -16.14 7.47 -2.84
C GLY A 74 -16.05 8.86 -3.49
N TYR A 75 -14.85 9.25 -3.94
CA TYR A 75 -14.64 10.51 -4.64
C TYR A 75 -15.42 10.59 -5.95
N ARG A 76 -15.42 9.52 -6.75
CA ARG A 76 -16.12 9.47 -8.03
C ARG A 76 -17.63 9.62 -7.87
N GLU A 77 -18.22 8.94 -6.88
CA GLU A 77 -19.67 8.92 -6.71
C GLU A 77 -20.22 10.17 -5.98
N LYS A 78 -19.48 10.73 -5.02
CA LYS A 78 -19.95 11.81 -4.14
C LYS A 78 -18.88 12.87 -3.79
N GLY A 79 -17.83 12.98 -4.58
CA GLY A 79 -16.74 13.92 -4.35
C GLY A 79 -16.02 13.69 -3.02
N TRP A 80 -15.39 14.72 -2.48
CA TRP A 80 -14.61 14.64 -1.24
C TRP A 80 -15.36 14.05 -0.05
N THR A 81 -16.65 14.34 0.08
CA THR A 81 -17.49 13.78 1.15
C THR A 81 -17.68 12.27 0.99
N GLY A 82 -17.90 11.80 -0.25
CA GLY A 82 -17.97 10.38 -0.56
C GLY A 82 -16.65 9.67 -0.28
N ALA A 83 -15.52 10.29 -0.61
CA ALA A 83 -14.19 9.75 -0.34
C ALA A 83 -13.98 9.52 1.16
N ALA A 84 -14.31 10.53 1.99
CA ALA A 84 -14.20 10.43 3.44
C ALA A 84 -15.13 9.32 4.00
N VAL A 85 -16.39 9.30 3.57
CA VAL A 85 -17.38 8.29 4.01
C VAL A 85 -16.93 6.89 3.61
N ALA A 86 -16.47 6.68 2.37
CA ALA A 86 -16.03 5.39 1.88
C ALA A 86 -14.80 4.87 2.66
N MET A 87 -13.82 5.74 2.92
CA MET A 87 -12.65 5.38 3.73
C MET A 87 -13.04 5.02 5.16
N ILE A 88 -13.85 5.84 5.82
CA ILE A 88 -14.30 5.58 7.20
C ILE A 88 -15.08 4.27 7.24
N ALA A 89 -16.04 4.06 6.33
CA ALA A 89 -16.83 2.85 6.26
C ALA A 89 -15.98 1.58 6.04
N HIS A 90 -14.86 1.69 5.31
CA HIS A 90 -13.96 0.58 5.07
C HIS A 90 -13.07 0.27 6.29
N ILE A 91 -12.52 1.30 6.94
CA ILE A 91 -11.52 1.16 8.01
C ILE A 91 -12.19 0.89 9.38
N LEU A 92 -13.35 1.52 9.63
CA LEU A 92 -14.01 1.52 10.93
C LEU A 92 -14.32 0.11 11.47
N PRO A 93 -14.83 -0.86 10.69
CA PRO A 93 -15.13 -2.20 11.21
C PRO A 93 -13.87 -2.91 11.73
N SER A 94 -12.78 -2.88 10.97
CA SER A 94 -11.52 -3.49 11.36
C SER A 94 -10.89 -2.82 12.58
N SER A 95 -10.97 -1.49 12.65
CA SER A 95 -10.44 -0.70 13.77
C SER A 95 -11.23 -0.96 15.05
N ALA A 96 -12.56 -0.99 14.96
CA ALA A 96 -13.43 -1.31 16.09
C ALA A 96 -13.19 -2.75 16.59
N ALA A 97 -13.08 -3.72 15.68
CA ALA A 97 -12.76 -5.10 16.03
C ALA A 97 -11.39 -5.21 16.73
N MET A 98 -10.37 -4.50 16.23
CA MET A 98 -9.05 -4.45 16.86
C MET A 98 -9.10 -3.86 18.27
N LEU A 99 -9.78 -2.73 18.48
CA LEU A 99 -9.92 -2.12 19.81
C LEU A 99 -10.66 -3.04 20.80
N ALA A 100 -11.71 -3.72 20.34
CA ALA A 100 -12.46 -4.68 21.14
C ALA A 100 -11.58 -5.88 21.55
N LEU A 101 -10.89 -6.48 20.58
CA LEU A 101 -9.97 -7.60 20.83
C LEU A 101 -8.82 -7.20 21.75
N MET A 102 -8.22 -6.04 21.54
CA MET A 102 -7.15 -5.53 22.40
C MET A 102 -7.62 -5.36 23.84
N SER A 103 -8.84 -4.86 24.06
CA SER A 103 -9.43 -4.72 25.39
C SER A 103 -9.61 -6.07 26.09
N ILE A 104 -9.98 -7.11 25.34
CA ILE A 104 -10.09 -8.49 25.84
C ILE A 104 -8.71 -9.04 26.21
N VAL A 105 -7.72 -8.87 25.32
CA VAL A 105 -6.34 -9.33 25.53
C VAL A 105 -5.74 -8.68 26.77
N GLN A 106 -5.91 -7.38 26.99
CA GLN A 106 -5.39 -6.68 28.18
C GLN A 106 -5.99 -7.19 29.50
N ARG A 107 -7.25 -7.66 29.49
CA ARG A 107 -7.86 -8.27 30.68
C ARG A 107 -7.32 -9.66 30.94
N LEU A 108 -7.14 -10.45 29.88
CA LEU A 108 -6.69 -11.84 29.95
C LEU A 108 -5.17 -11.97 30.13
N SER A 109 -4.38 -10.96 29.73
CA SER A 109 -2.91 -10.97 29.81
C SER A 109 -2.36 -11.00 31.24
N ARG A 110 -3.21 -10.81 32.26
CA ARG A 110 -2.86 -11.07 33.66
C ARG A 110 -2.68 -12.55 33.98
N SER A 111 -3.23 -13.45 33.15
CA SER A 111 -3.01 -14.89 33.27
C SER A 111 -1.65 -15.28 32.67
N ALA A 112 -0.87 -16.07 33.42
CA ALA A 112 0.43 -16.56 32.98
C ALA A 112 0.36 -17.32 31.65
N ALA A 113 -0.73 -18.05 31.38
CA ALA A 113 -0.91 -18.78 30.13
C ALA A 113 -1.05 -17.84 28.92
N VAL A 114 -1.83 -16.77 29.04
CA VAL A 114 -2.05 -15.79 27.96
C VAL A 114 -0.80 -14.95 27.74
N ALA A 115 -0.11 -14.54 28.81
CA ALA A 115 1.18 -13.88 28.71
C ALA A 115 2.22 -14.74 27.98
N GLY A 116 2.27 -16.05 28.29
CA GLY A 116 3.13 -17.00 27.59
C GLY A 116 2.80 -17.13 26.10
N MET A 117 1.51 -17.18 25.74
CA MET A 117 1.08 -17.19 24.34
C MET A 117 1.50 -15.91 23.59
N ILE A 118 1.32 -14.74 24.19
CA ILE A 118 1.76 -13.46 23.59
C ILE A 118 3.27 -13.44 23.41
N ALA A 119 4.02 -13.86 24.44
CA ALA A 119 5.49 -13.92 24.39
C ALA A 119 5.98 -14.86 23.29
N ALA A 120 5.28 -15.97 23.03
CA ALA A 120 5.61 -16.91 21.96
C ALA A 120 5.40 -16.33 20.55
N VAL A 121 4.49 -15.35 20.37
CA VAL A 121 4.24 -14.71 19.07
C VAL A 121 5.31 -13.67 18.72
N VAL A 122 5.91 -13.00 19.71
CA VAL A 122 6.96 -11.98 19.51
C VAL A 122 8.12 -12.46 18.62
N PRO A 123 8.77 -13.62 18.87
CA PRO A 123 9.86 -14.08 18.00
C PRO A 123 9.39 -14.40 16.59
N VAL A 124 8.15 -14.87 16.39
CA VAL A 124 7.58 -15.11 15.06
C VAL A 124 7.48 -13.80 14.29
N ILE A 125 6.93 -12.74 14.92
CA ILE A 125 6.86 -11.41 14.32
C ILE A 125 8.26 -10.87 14.02
N ALA A 126 9.23 -11.05 14.93
CA ALA A 126 10.60 -10.62 14.74
C ALA A 126 11.25 -11.28 13.51
N VAL A 127 11.08 -12.59 13.35
CA VAL A 127 11.57 -13.33 12.16
C VAL A 127 10.85 -12.87 10.90
N MET A 128 9.53 -12.65 10.94
CA MET A 128 8.78 -12.17 9.78
C MET A 128 9.27 -10.80 9.30
N ILE A 129 9.44 -9.84 10.23
CA ILE A 129 9.96 -8.50 9.90
C ILE A 129 11.42 -8.60 9.43
N GLY A 130 12.23 -9.42 10.08
CA GLY A 130 13.63 -9.67 9.69
C GLY A 130 13.75 -10.26 8.29
N MET A 131 12.88 -11.20 7.92
CA MET A 131 12.83 -11.79 6.58
C MET A 131 12.43 -10.75 5.53
N MET A 132 11.42 -9.92 5.82
CA MET A 132 11.06 -8.80 4.93
C MET A 132 12.21 -7.81 4.75
N ALA A 133 12.89 -7.43 5.83
CA ALA A 133 14.06 -6.54 5.78
C ALA A 133 15.19 -7.15 4.95
N TYR A 134 15.46 -8.45 5.14
CA TYR A 134 16.47 -9.19 4.37
C TYR A 134 16.14 -9.24 2.88
N GLU A 135 14.89 -9.54 2.51
CA GLU A 135 14.46 -9.56 1.11
C GLU A 135 14.60 -8.18 0.44
N PHE A 136 14.24 -7.10 1.14
CA PHE A 136 14.45 -5.75 0.65
C PHE A 136 15.93 -5.40 0.51
N GLY A 137 16.76 -5.81 1.47
CA GLY A 137 18.21 -5.67 1.40
C GLY A 137 18.81 -6.38 0.19
N GLN A 138 18.41 -7.63 -0.07
CA GLN A 138 18.83 -8.37 -1.26
C GLN A 138 18.42 -7.67 -2.55
N LYS A 139 17.18 -7.17 -2.63
CA LYS A 139 16.68 -6.43 -3.81
C LYS A 139 17.48 -5.15 -4.03
N ALA A 140 17.79 -4.41 -2.97
CA ALA A 140 18.61 -3.20 -3.05
C ALA A 140 20.03 -3.50 -3.56
N VAL A 141 20.69 -4.53 -3.02
CA VAL A 141 22.04 -4.95 -3.44
C VAL A 141 22.06 -5.47 -4.87
N LYS A 142 21.08 -6.29 -5.27
CA LYS A 142 20.96 -6.77 -6.67
C LYS A 142 20.70 -5.63 -7.65
N GLY A 143 19.91 -4.63 -7.25
CA GLY A 143 19.55 -3.49 -8.10
C GLY A 143 20.66 -2.45 -8.26
N LEU A 144 21.31 -2.06 -7.16
CA LEU A 144 22.31 -0.97 -7.13
C LEU A 144 23.77 -1.47 -7.18
N GLY A 145 24.00 -2.77 -6.93
CA GLY A 145 25.33 -3.32 -6.67
C GLY A 145 25.69 -3.26 -5.18
N TRP A 146 26.63 -4.10 -4.75
CA TRP A 146 26.93 -4.31 -3.33
C TRP A 146 27.41 -3.04 -2.61
N ALA A 147 28.31 -2.28 -3.24
CA ALA A 147 28.90 -1.09 -2.64
C ALA A 147 27.87 0.03 -2.46
N ALA A 148 27.06 0.29 -3.51
CA ALA A 148 26.00 1.29 -3.46
C ALA A 148 24.85 0.87 -2.54
N GLY A 149 24.50 -0.42 -2.50
CA GLY A 149 23.51 -0.96 -1.58
C GLY A 149 23.93 -0.81 -0.11
N LEU A 150 25.19 -1.13 0.22
CA LEU A 150 25.72 -0.98 1.57
C LEU A 150 25.84 0.51 1.97
N ALA A 151 26.27 1.37 1.06
CA ALA A 151 26.31 2.81 1.29
C ALA A 151 24.91 3.40 1.53
N ALA A 152 23.91 2.98 0.75
CA ALA A 152 22.51 3.40 0.93
C ALA A 152 21.94 2.93 2.27
N PHE A 153 22.26 1.69 2.68
CA PHE A 153 21.89 1.17 3.99
C PHE A 153 22.53 1.99 5.12
N ALA A 154 23.85 2.20 5.08
CA ALA A 154 24.57 2.98 6.09
C ALA A 154 24.05 4.43 6.18
N LEU A 155 23.77 5.06 5.03
CA LEU A 155 23.19 6.40 4.97
C LEU A 155 21.77 6.43 5.58
N THR A 156 20.92 5.46 5.25
CA THR A 156 19.57 5.38 5.81
C THR A 156 19.60 5.15 7.32
N PHE A 157 20.48 4.26 7.78
CA PHE A 157 20.69 4.00 9.21
C PHE A 157 21.15 5.26 9.95
N LEU A 158 22.12 6.00 9.40
CA LEU A 158 22.58 7.27 9.95
C LEU A 158 21.45 8.30 10.06
N LEU A 159 20.67 8.49 8.98
CA LEU A 159 19.62 9.51 8.94
C LEU A 159 18.46 9.21 9.89
N LEU A 160 18.15 7.93 10.13
CA LEU A 160 17.02 7.52 10.96
C LEU A 160 17.40 7.35 12.43
N GLU A 161 18.57 6.75 12.73
CA GLU A 161 18.95 6.40 14.10
C GLU A 161 19.81 7.48 14.77
N VAL A 162 20.72 8.11 14.00
CA VAL A 162 21.69 9.07 14.54
C VAL A 162 21.23 10.52 14.41
N VAL A 163 20.58 10.88 13.29
CA VAL A 163 20.10 12.25 12.98
C VAL A 163 18.60 12.45 13.28
N PRO A 164 17.96 11.49 13.97
CA PRO A 164 16.51 11.18 13.94
C PRO A 164 15.63 11.99 12.95
N ILE A 165 15.90 11.88 11.64
CA ILE A 165 15.06 12.52 10.63
C ILE A 165 13.78 11.71 10.46
N HIS A 166 12.66 12.40 10.29
CA HIS A 166 11.37 11.76 10.05
C HIS A 166 11.44 10.81 8.83
N PRO A 167 11.01 9.53 8.94
CA PRO A 167 11.16 8.54 7.88
C PRO A 167 10.57 8.95 6.53
N ALA A 168 9.46 9.69 6.53
CA ALA A 168 8.84 10.20 5.32
C ALA A 168 9.77 11.10 4.49
N ILE A 169 10.62 11.91 5.14
CA ILE A 169 11.58 12.80 4.46
C ILE A 169 12.68 11.95 3.82
N VAL A 170 13.20 10.97 4.54
CA VAL A 170 14.22 10.05 4.01
C VAL A 170 13.68 9.31 2.78
N ILE A 171 12.46 8.78 2.85
CA ILE A 171 11.81 8.12 1.71
C ILE A 171 11.66 9.10 0.52
N ALA A 172 11.21 10.33 0.75
CA ALA A 172 11.06 11.32 -0.30
C ALA A 172 12.40 11.67 -0.97
N LEU A 173 13.48 11.78 -0.19
CA LEU A 173 14.83 12.02 -0.71
C LEU A 173 15.32 10.85 -1.59
N PHE A 174 15.17 9.61 -1.12
CA PHE A 174 15.57 8.44 -1.90
C PHE A 174 14.72 8.25 -3.17
N LEU A 175 13.41 8.54 -3.11
CA LEU A 175 12.55 8.52 -4.29
C LEU A 175 12.95 9.61 -5.29
N ALA A 176 13.27 10.82 -4.83
CA ALA A 176 13.75 11.91 -5.68
C ALA A 176 15.10 11.56 -6.33
N TYR A 177 16.04 11.02 -5.55
CA TYR A 177 17.33 10.53 -6.06
C TYR A 177 17.13 9.44 -7.12
N GLY A 178 16.28 8.44 -6.84
CA GLY A 178 15.94 7.38 -7.78
C GLY A 178 15.35 7.92 -9.08
N ALA A 179 14.42 8.87 -9.00
CA ALA A 179 13.80 9.49 -10.18
C ALA A 179 14.80 10.28 -11.03
N VAL A 180 15.71 11.04 -10.41
CA VAL A 180 16.77 11.79 -11.13
C VAL A 180 17.77 10.84 -11.78
N HIS A 181 18.22 9.83 -11.04
CA HIS A 181 19.17 8.83 -11.54
C HIS A 181 18.59 8.05 -12.73
N PHE A 182 17.33 7.62 -12.66
CA PHE A 182 16.69 6.87 -13.75
C PHE A 182 16.54 7.72 -15.02
N ARG A 183 16.07 8.97 -14.88
CA ARG A 183 15.97 9.92 -16.00
C ARG A 183 17.33 10.22 -16.64
N MET A 184 18.38 10.31 -15.83
CA MET A 184 19.74 10.60 -16.30
C MET A 184 20.36 9.39 -17.01
N ALA A 185 20.17 8.18 -16.49
CA ALA A 185 20.61 6.94 -17.11
C ALA A 185 19.95 6.71 -18.47
N GLU A 186 18.65 6.98 -18.59
CA GLU A 186 17.88 6.85 -19.84
C GLU A 186 18.38 7.82 -20.92
N ARG A 187 18.63 9.09 -20.54
CA ARG A 187 19.24 10.09 -21.44
C ARG A 187 20.64 9.70 -21.91
N LEU A 188 21.45 9.09 -21.03
CA LEU A 188 22.81 8.66 -21.36
C LEU A 188 22.80 7.50 -22.37
N ARG A 189 21.94 6.49 -22.13
CA ARG A 189 21.75 5.35 -23.04
C ARG A 189 21.26 5.81 -24.41
N ALA A 190 20.28 6.71 -24.45
CA ALA A 190 19.76 7.28 -25.70
C ALA A 190 20.81 8.10 -26.49
N ARG A 191 21.83 8.68 -25.82
CA ARG A 191 22.95 9.38 -26.47
C ARG A 191 23.99 8.40 -27.02
N LEU A 192 24.29 7.33 -26.28
CA LEU A 192 25.23 6.30 -26.71
C LEU A 192 24.72 5.51 -27.92
N ASP A 193 23.43 5.17 -27.96
CA ASP A 193 22.82 4.48 -29.11
C ASP A 193 22.81 5.34 -30.38
N ARG A 194 22.59 6.66 -30.24
CA ARG A 194 22.72 7.60 -31.37
C ARG A 194 24.16 7.70 -31.88
N SER A 195 25.14 7.68 -30.98
CA SER A 195 26.57 7.72 -31.35
C SER A 195 27.01 6.44 -32.07
N LYS A 196 26.54 5.26 -31.63
CA LYS A 196 26.79 3.98 -32.30
C LYS A 196 26.18 3.93 -33.71
N ARG A 197 24.90 4.31 -33.86
CA ARG A 197 24.24 4.35 -35.19
C ARG A 197 24.92 5.31 -36.17
N ARG A 198 25.50 6.40 -35.67
CA ARG A 198 26.25 7.35 -36.50
C ARG A 198 27.60 6.79 -36.97
N LYS A 199 28.19 5.84 -36.23
CA LYS A 199 29.44 5.17 -36.60
C LYS A 199 29.23 3.95 -37.51
N GLU A 200 28.08 3.28 -37.43
CA GLU A 200 27.73 2.14 -38.30
C GLU A 200 27.15 2.56 -39.65
N GLY A 201 26.60 3.78 -39.78
CA GLY A 201 26.07 4.30 -41.05
C GLY A 201 27.10 4.95 -41.98
N ASP A 202 28.36 5.05 -41.55
CA ASP A 202 29.49 5.63 -42.31
C ASP A 202 30.49 4.55 -42.81
N VAL A 203 30.07 3.27 -42.86
CA VAL A 203 30.85 2.13 -43.40
C VAL A 203 30.20 1.56 -44.65
#